data_AF-A0A0F2TJ27-F1
#
_entry.id   AF-A0A0F2TJ27-F1
#
_cell.length_a   1.000
_cell.length_b   1.000
_cell.length_c   1.000
_cell.angle_alpha   90.00
_cell.angle_beta   90.00
_cell.angle_gamma   90.00
#
_symmetry.space_group_name_H-M   'P 1'
#
loop_
_entity.id
_entity.type
_entity.pdbx_description
1 polymer ?
#
loop_
_entity_poly.entity_id
_entity_poly.type
_entity_poly.pdbx_seq_one_letter_code
_entity_poly.pdbx_strand_id
1 'polypeptide(L)'
;MSGSADRAATRVVVVPGGPLLVEGPVEVVLPGGEVRSSDRPVVALCVCRRSRCYPFCDTSHRRHGRRERRPTGGGSGGVADGGLAEG
;
A
#
# COMPACT_ATOMS: atom_id res chain seq x y z
N MET A 1 8.88 -22.44 -32.14
CA MET A 1 9.36 -22.50 -30.74
C MET A 1 9.45 -21.07 -30.26
N SER A 2 8.46 -20.63 -29.47
CA SER A 2 8.28 -19.23 -29.10
C SER A 2 9.47 -18.74 -28.27
N GLY A 3 10.09 -17.67 -28.75
CA GLY A 3 11.19 -17.01 -28.07
C GLY A 3 10.79 -16.61 -26.66
N SER A 4 11.73 -16.78 -25.74
CA SER A 4 11.75 -16.03 -24.49
C SER A 4 11.82 -14.56 -24.87
N ALA A 5 10.66 -13.93 -25.10
CA ALA A 5 10.57 -12.50 -25.18
C ALA A 5 11.23 -11.96 -23.91
N ASP A 6 12.14 -11.01 -24.08
CA ASP A 6 12.45 -10.06 -23.03
C ASP A 6 11.11 -9.58 -22.48
N ARG A 7 10.68 -10.17 -21.35
CA ARG A 7 9.37 -9.85 -20.77
C ARG A 7 9.56 -8.46 -20.21
N ALA A 8 9.16 -7.46 -21.00
CA ALA A 8 9.07 -6.09 -20.54
C ALA A 8 8.43 -6.11 -19.16
N ALA A 9 9.17 -5.60 -18.17
CA ALA A 9 8.74 -5.70 -16.78
C ALA A 9 7.37 -5.05 -16.63
N THR A 10 6.40 -5.77 -16.07
CA THR A 10 5.10 -5.18 -15.74
C THR A 10 5.32 -4.13 -14.66
N ARG A 11 4.87 -2.90 -14.91
CA ARG A 11 5.01 -1.83 -13.93
C ARG A 11 4.01 -2.04 -12.78
N VAL A 12 4.53 -1.98 -11.57
CA VAL A 12 3.75 -2.01 -10.33
C VAL A 12 4.06 -0.77 -9.52
N VAL A 13 3.03 -0.02 -9.12
CA VAL A 13 3.14 1.16 -8.27
C VAL A 13 2.52 0.88 -6.91
N VAL A 14 3.30 1.07 -5.86
CA VAL A 14 2.82 0.99 -4.48
C VAL A 14 2.22 2.33 -4.08
N VAL A 15 0.93 2.34 -3.71
CA VAL A 15 0.29 3.53 -3.14
C VAL A 15 0.39 3.47 -1.62
N PRO A 16 1.02 4.45 -0.93
CA PRO A 16 1.07 4.47 0.53
C PRO A 16 -0.32 4.42 1.16
N GLY A 17 -0.57 3.43 2.01
CA GLY A 17 -1.89 3.19 2.62
C GLY A 17 -3.01 2.80 1.63
N GLY A 18 -2.65 2.50 0.39
CA GLY A 18 -3.56 2.25 -0.72
C GLY A 18 -3.29 0.91 -1.43
N PRO A 19 -3.88 0.71 -2.62
CA PRO A 19 -3.71 -0.51 -3.42
C PRO A 19 -2.33 -0.57 -4.10
N LEU A 20 -2.02 -1.73 -4.69
CA LEU A 20 -1.01 -1.83 -5.75
C LEU A 20 -1.68 -1.48 -7.08
N LEU A 21 -1.09 -0.58 -7.86
CA LEU A 21 -1.51 -0.34 -9.24
C LEU A 21 -0.62 -1.16 -10.18
N VAL A 22 -1.23 -1.99 -11.00
CA VAL A 22 -0.55 -2.88 -11.94
C VAL A 22 -0.97 -2.50 -13.35
N GLU A 23 -0.02 -2.37 -14.27
CA GLU A 23 -0.33 -2.26 -15.70
C GLU A 23 -1.00 -3.54 -16.19
N GLY A 24 -2.21 -3.40 -16.73
CA GLY A 24 -3.02 -4.52 -17.18
C GLY A 24 -2.85 -4.83 -18.68
N PRO A 25 -3.58 -5.84 -19.20
CA PRO A 25 -4.55 -6.68 -18.48
C PRO A 25 -3.89 -7.62 -17.45
N VAL A 26 -4.63 -8.03 -16.43
CA VAL A 26 -4.13 -8.95 -15.39
C VAL A 26 -5.06 -10.13 -15.15
N GLU A 27 -4.46 -11.27 -14.84
CA GLU A 27 -5.11 -12.41 -14.20
C GLU A 27 -4.53 -12.58 -12.80
N VAL A 28 -5.40 -12.67 -11.81
CA VAL A 28 -5.02 -12.84 -10.40
C VAL A 28 -5.44 -14.24 -9.96
N VAL A 29 -4.46 -15.08 -9.65
CA VAL A 29 -4.68 -16.42 -9.12
C VAL A 29 -4.70 -16.34 -7.58
N LEU A 30 -5.81 -16.76 -6.98
CA LEU A 30 -5.98 -16.83 -5.53
C LEU A 30 -5.47 -18.16 -4.98
N PRO A 31 -5.22 -18.28 -3.65
CA PRO A 31 -4.71 -19.51 -3.05
C PRO A 31 -5.58 -20.76 -3.29
N GLY A 32 -6.89 -20.59 -3.51
CA GLY A 32 -7.81 -21.69 -3.83
C GLY A 32 -7.87 -22.07 -5.31
N GLY A 33 -7.02 -21.48 -6.16
CA GLY A 33 -7.02 -21.69 -7.61
C GLY A 33 -8.06 -20.85 -8.36
N GLU A 34 -8.91 -20.09 -7.66
CA GLU A 34 -9.82 -19.12 -8.29
C GLU A 34 -9.02 -18.06 -9.06
N VAL A 35 -9.41 -17.83 -10.32
CA VAL A 35 -8.82 -16.79 -11.17
C VAL A 35 -9.81 -15.63 -11.31
N ARG A 36 -9.33 -14.41 -11.07
CA ARG A 36 -10.07 -13.17 -11.32
C ARG A 36 -9.30 -12.33 -12.32
N SER A 37 -9.95 -11.94 -13.41
CA SER A 37 -9.34 -11.17 -14.48
C SER A 37 -9.84 -9.74 -14.52
N SER A 38 -8.99 -8.83 -15.03
CA SER A 38 -9.39 -7.48 -15.42
C SER A 38 -8.63 -7.07 -16.67
N ASP A 39 -9.37 -6.56 -17.65
CA ASP A 39 -8.90 -6.04 -18.92
C ASP A 39 -8.52 -4.54 -18.86
N ARG A 40 -8.65 -3.92 -17.69
CA ARG A 40 -8.35 -2.50 -17.52
C ARG A 40 -6.86 -2.24 -17.74
N PRO A 41 -6.49 -1.11 -18.36
CA PRO A 41 -5.10 -0.76 -18.59
C PRO A 41 -4.31 -0.52 -17.29
N VAL A 42 -5.00 -0.13 -16.20
CA VAL A 42 -4.44 -0.08 -14.85
C VAL A 42 -5.41 -0.74 -13.89
N VAL A 43 -4.91 -1.71 -13.12
CA VAL A 43 -5.70 -2.52 -12.18
C VAL A 43 -5.22 -2.25 -10.76
N ALA A 44 -6.16 -1.93 -9.87
CA ALA A 44 -5.87 -1.70 -8.46
C ALA A 44 -6.09 -3.00 -7.65
N LEU A 45 -5.02 -3.59 -7.14
CA LEU A 45 -5.06 -4.79 -6.29
C LEU A 45 -5.13 -4.42 -4.80
N CYS A 46 -6.01 -5.11 -4.09
CA CYS A 46 -6.25 -4.90 -2.67
C CYS A 46 -5.15 -5.55 -1.83
N VAL A 47 -4.41 -4.73 -1.08
CA VAL A 47 -3.43 -5.20 -0.08
C VAL A 47 -3.99 -5.18 1.35
N CYS A 48 -5.07 -4.44 1.60
CA CYS A 48 -5.65 -4.33 2.94
C CYS A 48 -6.62 -5.48 3.30
N ARG A 49 -6.97 -6.35 2.34
CA ARG A 49 -7.93 -7.46 2.46
C ARG A 49 -9.33 -7.10 2.98
N ARG A 50 -9.73 -5.85 2.86
CA ARG A 50 -11.08 -5.36 3.27
C ARG A 50 -12.03 -5.19 2.10
N SER A 51 -11.56 -5.42 0.87
CA SER A 51 -12.39 -5.24 -0.32
C SER A 51 -13.50 -6.28 -0.37
N ARG A 52 -14.71 -5.83 -0.73
CA ARG A 52 -15.85 -6.70 -1.02
C ARG A 52 -15.75 -7.36 -2.40
N CYS A 53 -14.86 -6.87 -3.25
CA CYS A 53 -14.55 -7.44 -4.56
C CYS A 53 -13.10 -7.92 -4.64
N TYR A 54 -12.58 -8.47 -3.54
CA TYR A 54 -11.24 -9.07 -3.51
C TYR A 54 -11.06 -10.03 -4.71
N PRO A 55 -9.95 -9.94 -5.46
CA PRO A 55 -8.69 -9.25 -5.16
C PRO A 55 -8.61 -7.76 -5.56
N PHE A 56 -9.64 -7.20 -6.19
CA PHE A 56 -9.61 -5.81 -6.66
C PHE A 56 -9.91 -4.82 -5.53
N CYS A 57 -9.37 -3.62 -5.61
CA CYS A 57 -9.60 -2.57 -4.63
C CYS A 57 -10.93 -1.84 -4.89
N ASP A 58 -11.81 -1.80 -3.87
CA ASP A 58 -13.08 -1.08 -3.87
C ASP A 58 -13.05 0.19 -2.99
N THR A 59 -11.85 0.72 -2.72
CA THR A 59 -11.58 1.84 -1.80
C THR A 59 -11.80 1.57 -0.29
N SER A 60 -12.08 0.32 0.13
CA SER A 60 -12.26 -0.02 1.55
C SER A 60 -11.07 0.31 2.46
N HIS A 61 -9.86 0.48 1.91
CA HIS A 61 -8.68 0.95 2.65
C HIS A 61 -8.88 2.34 3.29
N ARG A 62 -9.65 3.23 2.67
CA ARG A 62 -9.86 4.61 3.14
C ARG A 62 -10.59 4.68 4.48
N ARG A 63 -11.45 3.69 4.78
CA ARG A 63 -12.28 3.65 5.99
C ARG A 63 -11.47 3.57 7.28
N HIS A 64 -10.21 3.12 7.23
CA HIS A 64 -9.35 2.94 8.40
C HIS A 64 -8.07 3.82 8.40
N GLY A 65 -7.81 4.61 7.35
CA GLY A 65 -6.63 5.48 7.25
C GLY A 65 -6.52 6.58 8.32
N ARG A 66 -7.52 6.70 9.22
CA ARG A 66 -7.50 7.62 10.37
C ARG A 66 -6.71 7.09 11.58
N ARG A 67 -6.36 5.79 11.66
CA ARG A 67 -5.77 5.20 12.89
C ARG A 67 -4.29 4.82 12.82
N GLU A 68 -3.62 4.95 11.68
CA GLU A 68 -2.19 4.60 11.53
C GLU A 68 -1.31 5.82 11.22
N ARG A 69 -1.52 6.91 11.96
CA ARG A 69 -0.44 7.88 12.23
C ARG A 69 -0.12 7.82 13.72
N ARG A 70 0.70 6.86 14.13
CA ARG A 70 1.49 7.03 15.35
C ARG A 70 2.66 7.91 14.95
N PRO A 71 2.77 9.16 15.43
CA PRO A 71 3.97 9.95 15.16
C PRO A 71 5.15 9.19 15.80
N THR A 72 6.15 8.86 14.98
CA THR A 72 7.47 8.50 15.49
C THR A 72 7.98 9.66 16.33
N GLY A 73 8.39 9.35 17.57
CA GLY A 73 8.62 10.32 18.62
C GLY A 73 9.59 11.43 18.24
N GLY A 74 9.19 12.67 18.53
CA GLY A 74 10.10 13.79 18.74
C GLY A 74 10.23 14.01 20.24
N GLY A 75 11.32 13.54 20.82
CA GLY A 75 11.72 13.99 22.15
C GLY A 75 12.13 15.45 22.06
N SER A 76 11.39 16.34 22.69
CA SER A 76 11.93 17.62 23.12
C SER A 76 12.46 17.41 24.54
N GLY A 77 13.78 17.24 24.65
CA GLY A 77 14.47 17.36 25.92
C GLY A 77 14.09 18.68 26.58
N GLY A 78 13.60 18.61 27.81
CA GLY A 78 13.53 19.77 28.68
C GLY A 78 14.94 20.17 29.04
N VAL A 79 15.39 21.33 28.57
CA VAL A 79 16.48 22.05 29.23
C VAL A 79 15.88 22.66 30.50
N ALA A 80 16.29 22.15 31.65
CA ALA A 80 16.05 22.84 32.91
C ALA A 80 16.98 24.06 32.93
N ASP A 81 16.40 25.25 32.96
CA ASP A 81 17.15 26.48 33.26
C ASP A 81 17.61 26.39 34.72
N GLY A 82 18.92 26.22 34.90
CA GLY A 82 19.56 26.12 36.19
C GLY A 82 19.39 27.41 36.98
N GLY A 83 18.81 27.30 38.17
CA GLY A 83 18.69 28.40 39.11
C GLY A 83 20.06 28.97 39.48
N LEU A 84 20.20 30.28 39.30
CA LEU A 84 21.21 31.09 39.94
C LEU A 84 20.72 31.39 41.36
N ALA A 85 21.35 30.73 42.33
CA ALA A 85 21.39 31.17 43.71
C ALA A 85 22.55 32.15 43.85
N GLU A 86 22.28 33.42 44.15
CA GLU A 86 23.22 34.34 44.84
C GLU A 86 22.42 35.41 45.60
N GLY A 87 22.64 35.53 46.91
CA GLY A 87 22.34 36.74 47.72
C GLY A 87 21.21 36.65 48.72
#